data_AF-A0A8H7GSG3-F1
#
_entry.id   AF-A0A8H7GSG3-F1
#
_cell.length_a   1.000
_cell.length_b   1.000
_cell.length_c   1.000
_cell.angle_alpha   90.00
_cell.angle_beta   90.00
_cell.angle_gamma   90.00
#
_symmetry.space_group_name_H-M   'P 1'
#
loop_
_entity.id
_entity.type
_entity.pdbx_description
1 polymer ?
#
loop_
_entity_poly.entity_id
_entity_poly.type
_entity_poly.pdbx_seq_one_letter_code
_entity_poly.pdbx_strand_id
1 'polypeptide(L)'
;MFRLGAAAQVARAGARNYATLREIEMRLKSIKNIEKITKTMKIVASTRLNKAQRAMQASRVFNESDTEFFKNAEPEETLSEKTLLIVVSSDKGLCGSIHTQISKAARRRIEELNGNVDVITIGEKAKVQLNRTHADKLKLAFSGVGKAEPTFHENAGDMITANSILYNRTRQAVITNELVDIITGAASLD
;
A
#
# COMPACT_ATOMS: atom_id res chain seq x y z
N MET A 1 -52.53 -45.66 -30.54
CA MET A 1 -51.92 -44.97 -29.39
C MET A 1 -51.03 -43.84 -29.93
N PHE A 2 -51.24 -42.62 -29.43
CA PHE A 2 -50.43 -41.40 -29.64
C PHE A 2 -50.48 -40.66 -31.00
N ARG A 3 -51.41 -39.71 -31.07
CA ARG A 3 -51.22 -38.38 -31.65
C ARG A 3 -51.46 -37.33 -30.55
N LEU A 4 -50.91 -36.12 -30.73
CA LEU A 4 -50.89 -34.90 -29.88
C LEU A 4 -49.57 -34.73 -29.11
N GLY A 5 -48.86 -33.61 -29.19
CA GLY A 5 -49.11 -32.37 -29.92
C GLY A 5 -47.82 -31.55 -29.99
N ALA A 6 -47.58 -30.90 -31.12
CA ALA A 6 -46.45 -29.99 -31.31
C ALA A 6 -46.66 -28.75 -30.44
N ALA A 7 -45.80 -28.54 -29.46
CA ALA A 7 -45.78 -27.34 -28.65
C ALA A 7 -45.29 -26.17 -29.52
N ALA A 8 -46.19 -25.23 -29.83
CA ALA A 8 -45.84 -24.00 -30.52
C ALA A 8 -44.97 -23.14 -29.59
N GLN A 9 -43.69 -23.03 -29.93
CA GLN A 9 -42.75 -22.11 -29.27
C GLN A 9 -43.19 -20.67 -29.58
N VAL A 10 -43.89 -20.03 -28.63
CA VAL A 10 -44.23 -18.60 -28.75
C VAL A 10 -42.93 -17.81 -28.67
N ALA A 11 -42.45 -17.32 -29.82
CA ALA A 11 -41.33 -16.39 -29.89
C ALA A 11 -41.68 -15.14 -29.07
N ARG A 12 -41.08 -15.01 -27.87
CA ARG A 12 -41.14 -13.76 -27.10
C ARG A 12 -40.55 -12.66 -27.97
N ALA A 13 -41.39 -11.77 -28.48
CA ALA A 13 -40.97 -10.56 -29.12
C ALA A 13 -39.96 -9.85 -28.20
N GLY A 14 -38.74 -9.66 -28.70
CA GLY A 14 -37.71 -8.95 -27.95
C GLY A 14 -38.24 -7.58 -27.57
N ALA A 15 -38.50 -7.38 -26.29
CA ALA A 15 -38.83 -6.07 -25.75
C ALA A 15 -37.69 -5.15 -26.18
N ARG A 16 -37.98 -4.21 -27.08
CA ARG A 16 -37.01 -3.19 -27.46
C ARG A 16 -36.68 -2.44 -26.18
N ASN A 17 -35.47 -2.66 -25.66
CA ASN A 17 -34.88 -1.93 -24.55
C ASN A 17 -34.63 -0.49 -25.02
N TYR A 18 -35.69 0.29 -25.17
CA TYR A 18 -35.56 1.74 -25.28
C TYR A 18 -35.26 2.26 -23.88
N ALA A 19 -34.22 3.09 -23.77
CA ALA A 19 -33.97 3.85 -22.56
C ALA A 19 -35.22 4.70 -22.28
N THR A 20 -35.92 4.38 -21.20
CA THR A 20 -37.15 5.09 -20.86
C THR A 20 -36.79 6.52 -20.40
N LEU A 21 -37.67 7.49 -20.64
CA LEU A 21 -37.44 8.88 -20.21
C LEU A 21 -37.20 8.94 -18.69
N ARG A 22 -37.85 8.06 -17.93
CA ARG A 22 -37.65 7.87 -16.50
C ARG A 22 -36.24 7.38 -16.15
N GLU A 23 -35.66 6.45 -16.89
CA GLU A 23 -34.28 6.00 -16.67
C GLU A 23 -33.26 7.11 -16.90
N ILE A 24 -33.46 7.91 -17.94
CA ILE A 24 -32.61 9.07 -18.25
C ILE A 24 -32.73 10.12 -17.15
N GLU A 25 -33.95 10.42 -16.71
CA GLU A 25 -34.20 11.37 -15.61
C GLU A 25 -33.57 10.91 -14.29
N MET A 26 -33.70 9.62 -13.94
CA MET A 26 -33.06 9.05 -12.75
C MET A 26 -31.53 9.13 -12.83
N ARG A 27 -30.93 8.83 -13.98
CA ARG A 27 -29.47 8.97 -14.18
C ARG A 27 -29.03 10.42 -14.06
N LEU A 28 -29.76 11.35 -14.65
CA LEU A 28 -29.44 12.78 -14.61
C LEU A 28 -29.52 13.33 -13.19
N LYS A 29 -30.51 12.89 -12.40
CA LYS A 29 -30.59 13.20 -10.97
C LYS A 29 -29.41 12.65 -10.19
N SER A 30 -28.99 11.41 -10.46
CA SER A 30 -27.82 10.80 -9.84
C SER A 30 -26.52 11.54 -10.17
N ILE A 31 -26.31 11.91 -11.44
CA ILE A 31 -25.12 12.64 -11.89
C ILE A 31 -25.05 14.00 -11.19
N LYS A 32 -26.17 14.74 -11.11
CA LYS A 32 -26.24 16.02 -10.37
C LYS A 32 -25.92 15.85 -8.88
N ASN A 33 -26.34 14.74 -8.26
CA ASN A 33 -26.00 14.46 -6.87
C ASN A 33 -24.50 14.16 -6.69
N ILE A 34 -23.92 13.35 -7.58
CA ILE A 34 -22.49 13.05 -7.58
C ILE A 34 -21.67 14.34 -7.79
N GLU A 35 -22.08 15.21 -8.71
CA GLU A 35 -21.44 16.51 -8.97
C GLU A 35 -21.43 17.40 -7.72
N LYS A 36 -22.54 17.46 -6.98
CA LYS A 36 -22.60 18.21 -5.71
C LYS A 36 -21.63 17.63 -4.67
N ILE A 37 -21.60 16.31 -4.52
CA ILE A 37 -20.71 15.62 -3.57
C ILE A 37 -19.24 15.89 -3.93
N THR A 38 -18.86 15.77 -5.21
CA THR A 38 -17.47 15.99 -5.64
C THR A 38 -17.06 17.45 -5.50
N LYS A 39 -17.97 18.41 -5.76
CA LYS A 39 -17.71 19.84 -5.53
C LYS A 39 -17.45 20.15 -4.06
N THR A 40 -18.27 19.60 -3.15
CA THR A 40 -18.03 19.74 -1.70
C THR A 40 -16.72 19.04 -1.29
N MET A 41 -16.47 17.83 -1.80
CA MET A 41 -15.24 17.09 -1.51
C MET A 41 -13.98 17.81 -1.99
N LYS A 42 -14.04 18.53 -3.12
CA LYS A 42 -12.93 19.38 -3.61
C LYS A 42 -12.58 20.47 -2.59
N ILE A 43 -13.58 21.11 -2.00
CA ILE A 43 -13.37 22.14 -0.97
C ILE A 43 -12.77 21.51 0.29
N VAL A 44 -13.35 20.41 0.78
CA VAL A 44 -12.84 19.69 1.96
C VAL A 44 -11.40 19.21 1.75
N ALA A 45 -11.09 18.67 0.58
CA ALA A 45 -9.76 18.21 0.21
C ALA A 45 -8.76 19.38 0.17
N SER A 46 -9.16 20.52 -0.39
CA SER A 46 -8.32 21.73 -0.41
C SER A 46 -8.02 22.24 1.01
N THR A 47 -9.01 22.30 1.89
CA THR A 47 -8.79 22.69 3.30
C THR A 47 -7.86 21.72 4.02
N ARG A 48 -8.05 20.40 3.83
CA ARG A 48 -7.17 19.38 4.43
C ARG A 48 -5.75 19.44 3.90
N LEU A 49 -5.58 19.68 2.59
CA LEU A 49 -4.27 19.83 1.97
C LEU A 49 -3.53 21.05 2.55
N ASN A 50 -4.21 22.18 2.68
CA ASN A 50 -3.61 23.38 3.29
C ASN A 50 -3.18 23.13 4.75
N LYS A 51 -3.99 22.38 5.52
CA LYS A 51 -3.65 22.00 6.90
C LYS A 51 -2.42 21.07 6.94
N ALA A 52 -2.38 20.06 6.08
CA ALA A 52 -1.25 19.14 5.97
C ALA A 52 0.04 19.84 5.52
N GLN A 53 -0.04 20.80 4.60
CA GLN A 53 1.11 21.59 4.15
C GLN A 53 1.74 22.41 5.28
N ARG A 54 0.92 22.99 6.17
CA ARG A 54 1.42 23.72 7.34
C ARG A 54 2.17 22.79 8.31
N ALA A 55 1.62 21.61 8.58
CA ALA A 55 2.29 20.61 9.42
C ALA A 55 3.61 20.12 8.79
N MET A 56 3.63 19.95 7.47
CA MET A 56 4.83 19.55 6.72
C MET A 56 5.94 20.60 6.81
N GLN A 57 5.61 21.89 6.79
CA GLN A 57 6.60 22.96 6.86
C GLN A 57 7.38 22.92 8.18
N ALA A 58 6.71 22.67 9.31
CA ALA A 58 7.38 22.51 10.61
C ALA A 58 8.32 21.29 10.61
N SER A 59 7.89 20.17 10.01
CA SER A 59 8.71 18.95 9.92
C SER A 59 9.93 19.13 9.01
N ARG A 60 9.81 19.97 7.97
CA ARG A 60 10.88 20.22 7.01
C ARG A 60 12.07 20.95 7.63
N VAL A 61 11.81 21.95 8.47
CA VAL A 61 12.87 22.69 9.18
C VAL A 61 13.70 21.75 10.06
N PHE A 62 13.04 20.82 10.77
CA PHE A 62 13.72 19.82 11.59
C PHE A 62 14.59 18.87 10.74
N ASN A 63 14.03 18.36 9.62
CA ASN A 63 14.77 17.46 8.73
C ASN A 63 15.98 18.12 8.05
N GLU A 64 15.93 19.42 7.77
CA GLU A 64 17.05 20.16 7.18
C GLU A 64 18.25 20.19 8.15
N SER A 65 18.02 20.49 9.43
CA SER A 65 19.06 20.45 10.47
C SER A 65 19.61 19.03 10.70
N ASP A 66 18.74 18.01 10.74
CA ASP A 66 19.18 16.62 10.89
C ASP A 66 20.05 16.16 9.72
N THR A 67 19.63 16.48 8.49
CA THR A 67 20.37 16.12 7.28
C THR A 67 21.76 16.76 7.25
N GLU A 68 21.87 18.02 7.69
CA GLU A 68 23.16 18.70 7.82
C GLU A 68 24.06 18.04 8.87
N PHE A 69 23.49 17.68 10.02
CA PHE A 69 24.21 16.95 11.06
C PHE A 69 24.75 15.60 10.55
N PHE A 70 23.92 14.78 9.89
CA PHE A 70 24.35 13.48 9.38
C PHE A 70 25.37 13.56 8.24
N LYS A 71 25.33 14.62 7.42
CA LYS A 71 26.36 14.86 6.40
C LYS A 71 27.73 15.12 7.01
N ASN A 72 27.77 15.86 8.12
CA ASN A 72 29.01 16.20 8.80
C ASN A 72 29.53 15.05 9.67
N ALA A 73 28.64 14.17 10.13
CA ALA A 73 28.98 13.07 11.03
C ALA A 73 29.49 11.80 10.32
N GLU A 74 29.37 11.69 8.99
CA GLU A 74 29.76 10.52 8.16
C GLU A 74 29.53 9.16 8.86
N PRO A 75 28.27 8.80 9.16
CA PRO A 75 28.01 7.54 9.84
C PRO A 75 28.48 6.36 8.99
N GLU A 76 29.17 5.40 9.62
CA GLU A 76 29.53 4.13 8.97
C GLU A 76 28.24 3.42 8.52
N GLU A 77 28.04 3.32 7.21
CA GLU A 77 26.97 2.51 6.65
C GLU A 77 27.31 1.02 6.84
N THR A 78 26.81 0.42 7.91
CA THR A 78 26.77 -1.04 8.01
C THR A 78 25.82 -1.57 6.94
N LEU A 79 26.36 -1.95 5.79
CA LEU A 79 25.65 -2.65 4.72
C LEU A 79 25.17 -4.00 5.24
N SER A 80 23.95 -4.03 5.77
CA SER A 80 23.26 -5.28 6.03
C SER A 80 22.91 -5.94 4.69
N GLU A 81 23.17 -7.23 4.55
CA GLU A 81 22.85 -8.02 3.35
C GLU A 81 21.35 -8.05 3.02
N LYS A 82 20.48 -7.69 3.98
CA LYS A 82 19.02 -7.63 3.82
C LYS A 82 18.50 -6.21 3.93
N THR A 83 17.82 -5.76 2.88
CA THR A 83 17.21 -4.43 2.82
C THR A 83 15.76 -4.47 3.27
N LEU A 84 15.36 -3.54 4.13
CA LEU A 84 13.96 -3.32 4.49
C LEU A 84 13.37 -2.18 3.65
N LEU A 85 12.38 -2.48 2.82
CA LEU A 85 11.66 -1.49 2.02
C LEU A 85 10.36 -1.07 2.69
N ILE A 86 10.28 0.20 3.08
CA ILE A 86 9.09 0.79 3.69
C ILE A 86 8.31 1.56 2.62
N VAL A 87 7.08 1.13 2.34
CA VAL A 87 6.21 1.74 1.32
C VAL A 87 5.09 2.49 1.99
N VAL A 88 5.08 3.82 1.83
CA VAL A 88 4.06 4.69 2.45
C VAL A 88 2.94 5.02 1.48
N SER A 89 1.71 4.84 1.92
CA SER A 89 0.49 5.12 1.18
C SER A 89 -0.66 5.50 2.12
N SER A 90 -1.89 5.57 1.60
CA SER A 90 -3.09 5.85 2.40
C SER A 90 -4.11 4.71 2.34
N ASP A 91 -5.02 4.70 3.30
CA ASP A 91 -6.13 3.73 3.32
C ASP A 91 -7.29 4.14 2.41
N LYS A 92 -7.50 5.45 2.28
CA LYS A 92 -8.59 6.01 1.48
C LYS A 92 -8.20 6.04 0.00
N GLY A 93 -9.18 5.77 -0.86
CA GLY A 93 -9.04 5.88 -2.32
C GLY A 93 -9.41 7.28 -2.84
N LEU A 94 -9.79 7.34 -4.12
CA LEU A 94 -10.16 8.57 -4.85
C LEU A 94 -9.01 9.59 -5.04
N CYS A 95 -7.75 9.11 -5.00
CA CYS A 95 -6.55 9.93 -5.22
C CYS A 95 -5.94 9.76 -6.64
N GLY A 96 -6.72 9.27 -7.60
CA GLY A 96 -6.22 8.99 -8.96
C GLY A 96 -5.19 7.85 -9.00
N SER A 97 -4.03 8.09 -9.60
CA SER A 97 -3.00 7.08 -9.90
C SER A 97 -1.91 6.93 -8.83
N ILE A 98 -1.97 7.69 -7.74
CA ILE A 98 -0.89 7.75 -6.72
C ILE A 98 -0.54 6.36 -6.17
N HIS A 99 -1.55 5.59 -5.72
CA HIS A 99 -1.31 4.23 -5.20
C HIS A 99 -0.67 3.30 -6.23
N THR A 100 -1.11 3.40 -7.49
CA THR A 100 -0.59 2.59 -8.58
C THR A 100 0.86 2.95 -8.87
N GLN A 101 1.20 4.24 -8.91
CA GLN A 101 2.56 4.70 -9.17
C GLN A 101 3.52 4.32 -8.03
N ILE A 102 3.12 4.51 -6.77
CA ILE A 102 3.91 4.11 -5.60
C ILE A 102 4.15 2.60 -5.61
N SER A 103 3.11 1.81 -5.87
CA SER A 103 3.24 0.35 -5.91
C SER A 103 4.10 -0.12 -7.08
N LYS A 104 4.04 0.54 -8.23
CA LYS A 104 4.95 0.26 -9.37
C LYS A 104 6.40 0.59 -9.03
N ALA A 105 6.66 1.74 -8.43
CA ALA A 105 7.99 2.14 -8.01
C ALA A 105 8.56 1.16 -6.96
N ALA A 106 7.73 0.74 -6.00
CA ALA A 106 8.10 -0.28 -5.01
C ALA A 106 8.44 -1.63 -5.67
N ARG A 107 7.63 -2.11 -6.63
CA ARG A 107 7.92 -3.34 -7.38
C ARG A 107 9.25 -3.26 -8.13
N ARG A 108 9.49 -2.16 -8.84
CA ARG A 108 10.76 -1.93 -9.53
C ARG A 108 11.94 -1.99 -8.56
N ARG A 109 11.80 -1.37 -7.37
CA ARG A 109 12.85 -1.39 -6.36
C ARG A 109 13.11 -2.78 -5.77
N ILE A 110 12.06 -3.59 -5.62
CA ILE A 110 12.16 -5.00 -5.19
C ILE A 110 12.91 -5.85 -6.24
N GLU A 111 12.67 -5.59 -7.53
CA GLU A 111 13.36 -6.25 -8.64
C GLU A 111 14.83 -5.84 -8.71
N GLU A 112 15.16 -4.55 -8.56
CA GLU A 112 16.53 -4.02 -8.54
C GLU A 112 17.41 -4.61 -7.42
N LEU A 113 16.79 -4.99 -6.30
CA LEU A 113 17.48 -5.50 -5.11
C LEU A 113 17.57 -7.05 -5.09
N ASN A 114 17.36 -7.71 -6.24
CA ASN A 114 17.47 -9.17 -6.42
C ASN A 114 16.68 -10.02 -5.40
N GLY A 115 15.63 -9.45 -4.81
CA GLY A 115 14.70 -10.15 -3.95
C GLY A 115 15.12 -10.40 -2.50
N ASN A 116 16.31 -9.99 -2.05
CA ASN A 116 16.68 -10.06 -0.63
C ASN A 116 16.11 -8.85 0.16
N VAL A 117 14.79 -8.63 0.01
CA VAL A 117 14.09 -7.46 0.53
C VAL A 117 12.87 -7.89 1.31
N ASP A 118 12.80 -7.44 2.56
CA ASP A 118 11.57 -7.49 3.34
C ASP A 118 10.79 -6.19 3.09
N VAL A 119 9.47 -6.30 2.91
CA VAL A 119 8.61 -5.15 2.60
C VAL A 119 7.65 -4.91 3.76
N ILE A 120 7.61 -3.65 4.21
CA ILE A 120 6.62 -3.16 5.17
C ILE A 120 5.79 -2.07 4.49
N THR A 121 4.48 -2.16 4.66
CA THR A 121 3.55 -1.20 4.05
C THR A 121 2.89 -0.35 5.12
N ILE A 122 2.82 0.95 4.90
CA ILE A 122 2.02 1.89 5.67
C ILE A 122 0.84 2.27 4.79
N GLY A 123 -0.35 1.83 5.16
CA GLY A 123 -1.59 2.04 4.43
C GLY A 123 -2.07 0.81 3.65
N GLU A 124 -3.38 0.58 3.70
CA GLU A 124 -4.03 -0.62 3.17
C GLU A 124 -3.96 -0.69 1.63
N LYS A 125 -3.92 0.44 0.92
CA LYS A 125 -3.89 0.44 -0.55
C LYS A 125 -2.57 -0.09 -1.12
N ALA A 126 -1.44 0.23 -0.50
CA ALA A 126 -0.15 -0.33 -0.91
C ALA A 126 -0.08 -1.83 -0.59
N LYS A 127 -0.56 -2.24 0.58
CA LYS A 127 -0.67 -3.65 0.96
C LYS A 127 -1.47 -4.44 -0.08
N VAL A 128 -2.67 -4.01 -0.45
CA VAL A 128 -3.50 -4.72 -1.45
C VAL A 128 -2.80 -4.82 -2.81
N GLN A 129 -2.07 -3.78 -3.23
CA GLN A 129 -1.37 -3.80 -4.52
C GLN A 129 -0.14 -4.70 -4.51
N LEU A 130 0.65 -4.69 -3.44
CA LEU A 130 1.88 -5.46 -3.32
C LEU A 130 1.60 -6.92 -2.96
N ASN A 131 0.56 -7.20 -2.16
CA ASN A 131 0.15 -8.56 -1.82
C ASN A 131 -0.29 -9.38 -3.04
N ARG A 132 -0.69 -8.73 -4.15
CA ARG A 132 -1.04 -9.44 -5.39
C ARG A 132 0.18 -9.94 -6.18
N THR A 133 1.36 -9.37 -5.96
CA THR A 133 2.56 -9.72 -6.74
C THR A 133 3.70 -10.25 -5.90
N HIS A 134 3.88 -9.76 -4.68
CA HIS A 134 4.99 -10.08 -3.77
C HIS A 134 4.48 -10.29 -2.34
N ALA A 135 3.53 -11.24 -2.18
CA ALA A 135 2.97 -11.59 -0.88
C ALA A 135 4.01 -12.19 0.07
N ASP A 136 4.96 -12.94 -0.48
CA ASP A 136 6.07 -13.61 0.21
C ASP A 136 7.00 -12.63 0.92
N LYS A 137 7.22 -11.45 0.33
CA LYS A 137 8.12 -10.42 0.84
C LYS A 137 7.45 -9.48 1.84
N LEU A 138 6.11 -9.45 1.89
CA LEU A 138 5.38 -8.56 2.78
C LEU A 138 5.36 -9.12 4.20
N LYS A 139 6.00 -8.42 5.15
CA LYS A 139 6.14 -8.90 6.54
C LYS A 139 5.20 -8.22 7.51
N LEU A 140 4.96 -6.93 7.31
CA LEU A 140 4.09 -6.15 8.18
C LEU A 140 3.32 -5.10 7.37
N ALA A 141 2.10 -4.81 7.81
CA ALA A 141 1.30 -3.74 7.25
C ALA A 141 0.63 -2.95 8.36
N PHE A 142 0.87 -1.64 8.38
CA PHE A 142 0.19 -0.70 9.25
C PHE A 142 -1.03 -0.14 8.54
N SER A 143 -2.15 -0.05 9.24
CA SER A 143 -3.42 0.47 8.73
C SER A 143 -3.97 1.52 9.71
N GLY A 144 -4.96 2.31 9.28
CA GLY A 144 -5.47 3.45 10.04
C GLY A 144 -4.84 4.79 9.65
N VAL A 145 -4.07 4.81 8.57
CA VAL A 145 -3.26 5.95 8.11
C VAL A 145 -4.07 6.85 7.18
N GLY A 146 -4.00 8.17 7.39
CA GLY A 146 -4.69 9.17 6.57
C GLY A 146 -6.09 9.56 7.06
N LYS A 147 -6.41 9.33 8.34
CA LYS A 147 -7.59 9.92 9.00
C LYS A 147 -7.32 11.33 9.55
N ALA A 148 -6.17 11.51 10.19
CA ALA A 148 -5.66 12.76 10.71
C ALA A 148 -4.24 13.02 10.16
N GLU A 149 -3.68 14.19 10.46
CA GLU A 149 -2.29 14.48 10.16
C GLU A 149 -1.38 13.52 10.94
N PRO A 150 -0.34 12.95 10.31
CA PRO A 150 0.52 11.98 10.97
C PRO A 150 1.32 12.67 12.08
N THR A 151 1.30 12.11 13.27
CA THR A 151 2.06 12.62 14.42
C THR A 151 3.41 11.92 14.54
N PHE A 152 4.37 12.58 15.21
CA PHE A 152 5.69 11.99 15.44
C PHE A 152 5.59 10.66 16.20
N HIS A 153 4.75 10.60 17.23
CA HIS A 153 4.60 9.42 18.08
C HIS A 153 4.09 8.19 17.30
N GLU A 154 3.07 8.36 16.46
CA GLU A 154 2.52 7.27 15.64
C GLU A 154 3.56 6.77 14.63
N ASN A 155 4.18 7.69 13.88
CA ASN A 155 5.18 7.34 12.88
C ASN A 155 6.41 6.67 13.49
N ALA A 156 6.91 7.20 14.60
CA ALA A 156 8.08 6.64 15.28
C ALA A 156 7.77 5.24 15.83
N GLY A 157 6.58 5.02 16.40
CA GLY A 157 6.15 3.70 16.86
C GLY A 157 6.11 2.66 15.73
N ASP A 158 5.54 3.04 14.58
CA ASP A 158 5.48 2.17 13.40
C ASP A 158 6.89 1.84 12.87
N MET A 159 7.79 2.83 12.83
CA MET A 159 9.18 2.66 12.38
C MET A 159 10.05 1.84 13.34
N ILE A 160 9.91 2.04 14.65
CA ILE A 160 10.62 1.24 15.65
C ILE A 160 10.19 -0.22 15.55
N THR A 161 8.88 -0.46 15.44
CA THR A 161 8.34 -1.81 15.29
C THR A 161 8.88 -2.47 14.02
N ALA A 162 8.86 -1.74 12.89
CA ALA A 162 9.40 -2.20 11.62
C ALA A 162 10.89 -2.60 11.70
N ASN A 163 11.74 -1.72 12.26
CA ASN A 163 13.17 -1.99 12.40
C ASN A 163 13.48 -3.10 13.41
N SER A 164 12.74 -3.18 14.52
CA SER A 164 12.95 -4.23 15.53
C SER A 164 12.81 -5.63 14.94
N ILE A 165 11.85 -5.83 14.02
CA ILE A 165 11.64 -7.11 13.35
C ILE A 165 12.82 -7.46 12.44
N LEU A 166 13.35 -6.48 11.71
CA LEU A 166 14.52 -6.67 10.86
C LEU A 166 15.73 -7.08 11.70
N TYR A 167 16.06 -6.31 12.74
CA TYR A 167 17.19 -6.60 13.61
C TYR A 167 17.08 -7.95 14.31
N ASN A 168 15.90 -8.30 14.82
CA ASN A 168 15.67 -9.59 15.47
C ASN A 168 15.83 -10.76 14.49
N ARG A 169 15.37 -10.62 13.25
CA ARG A 169 15.54 -11.64 12.21
C ARG A 169 17.01 -11.79 11.80
N THR A 170 17.73 -10.68 11.60
CA THR A 170 19.15 -10.72 11.26
C THR A 170 19.95 -11.40 12.37
N ARG A 171 19.69 -11.06 13.64
CA ARG A 171 20.31 -11.75 14.78
C ARG A 171 20.01 -13.26 14.80
N GLN A 172 18.76 -13.65 14.56
CA GLN A 172 18.40 -15.07 14.51
C GLN A 172 19.11 -15.81 13.36
N ALA A 173 19.21 -15.20 12.19
CA ALA A 173 19.90 -15.79 11.04
C ALA A 173 21.39 -16.04 11.32
N VAL A 174 22.07 -15.09 11.98
CA VAL A 174 23.47 -15.24 12.39
C VAL A 174 23.62 -16.43 13.35
N ILE A 175 22.81 -16.48 14.41
CA ILE A 175 22.85 -17.56 15.40
C ILE A 175 22.60 -18.93 14.74
N THR A 176 21.63 -19.02 13.82
CA THR A 176 21.35 -20.29 13.14
C THR A 176 22.49 -20.73 12.22
N ASN A 177 23.13 -19.80 11.52
CA ASN A 177 24.26 -20.13 10.65
C ASN A 177 25.46 -20.62 11.47
N GLU A 178 25.79 -19.92 12.56
CA GLU A 178 26.85 -20.35 13.49
C GLU A 178 26.59 -21.76 14.05
N LEU A 179 25.34 -22.06 14.44
CA LEU A 179 24.98 -23.39 14.93
C LEU A 179 25.09 -24.48 13.85
N VAL A 180 24.68 -24.18 12.62
CA VAL A 180 24.82 -25.13 11.49
C VAL A 180 26.29 -25.38 11.18
N ASP A 181 27.13 -24.35 11.19
CA ASP A 181 28.57 -24.48 10.96
C ASP A 181 29.23 -25.32 12.05
N ILE A 182 28.85 -25.12 13.32
CA ILE A 182 29.34 -25.94 14.45
C ILE A 182 28.94 -27.40 14.29
N ILE A 183 27.68 -27.68 13.95
CA ILE A 183 27.18 -29.06 13.79
C ILE A 183 27.84 -29.75 12.59
N THR A 184 27.99 -29.04 11.47
CA THR A 184 28.62 -29.57 10.25
C THR A 184 30.11 -29.81 10.46
N GLY A 185 30.80 -28.90 11.14
CA GLY A 185 32.21 -29.05 11.52
C GLY A 185 32.45 -30.23 12.47
N ALA A 186 31.54 -30.43 13.44
CA ALA A 186 31.60 -31.59 14.34
C ALA A 186 31.35 -32.92 13.61
N ALA A 187 30.41 -32.97 12.66
CA ALA A 187 30.13 -34.16 11.86
C ALA A 187 31.22 -34.49 10.81
N SER A 188 32.16 -33.58 10.58
CA SER A 188 33.30 -33.78 9.66
C SER A 188 34.52 -34.42 10.34
N LEU A 189 34.50 -34.54 11.67
CA LEU A 189 35.57 -35.09 12.51
C LEU A 189 35.34 -36.56 12.91
N ASP A 190 34.15 -37.09 12.64
CA ASP A 190 33.78 -38.52 12.73
C ASP A 190 33.95 -39.21 11.36
#